data_AF-A0AAW1YJ74-F1
#
_entry.id   AF-A0AAW1YJ74-F1
#
_cell.length_a   1.000
_cell.length_b   1.000
_cell.length_c   1.000
_cell.angle_alpha   90.00
_cell.angle_beta   90.00
_cell.angle_gamma   90.00
#
_symmetry.space_group_name_H-M   'P 1'
#
loop_
_entity.id
_entity.type
_entity.pdbx_description
1 polymer ?
#
loop_
_entity_poly.entity_id
_entity_poly.type
_entity_poly.pdbx_seq_one_letter_code
_entity_poly.pdbx_strand_id
1 'polypeptide(L)'
;MTYSPTLDKEVEGEYVEQTEPLKIPGCRPVRPEYVIDPMLDRTNQQYSECIRIGVEIPLGDGILLNTWEELQPTTLASFRDETLLGGVTKMMPVIQWTSDQTGPIEPSNSQRRLV
;
A
#
# COMPACT_ATOMS: atom_id res chain seq x y z
N MET A 1 1.34 2.75 4.75
CA MET A 1 -0.06 3.15 5.01
C MET A 1 -0.82 2.08 5.79
N THR A 2 -0.96 0.84 5.31
CA THR A 2 -1.63 -0.24 6.07
C THR A 2 -0.98 -0.55 7.42
N TYR A 3 0.35 -0.43 7.52
CA TYR A 3 1.08 -0.61 8.78
C TYR A 3 1.22 0.67 9.63
N SER A 4 0.76 1.82 9.12
CA SER A 4 0.89 3.11 9.81
C SER A 4 0.16 3.16 11.16
N PRO A 5 -1.04 2.57 11.34
CA PRO A 5 -1.72 2.53 12.64
C PRO A 5 -0.99 1.67 13.68
N THR A 6 -0.18 0.69 13.27
CA THR A 6 0.66 -0.09 14.18
C THR A 6 1.84 0.76 14.64
N LEU A 7 2.51 1.42 13.70
CA LEU A 7 3.62 2.34 14.00
C LEU A 7 3.18 3.50 14.92
N ASP A 8 1.98 4.04 14.74
CA ASP A 8 1.42 5.10 15.60
C ASP A 8 1.36 4.70 17.09
N LYS A 9 1.10 3.41 17.35
CA LYS A 9 1.03 2.85 18.71
C LYS A 9 2.40 2.46 19.26
N GLU A 10 3.30 1.99 18.40
CA GLU A 10 4.61 1.47 18.80
C GLU A 10 5.67 2.57 18.94
N VAL A 11 5.54 3.66 18.18
CA VAL A 11 6.51 4.76 18.16
C VAL A 11 5.99 5.92 18.98
N GLU A 12 6.74 6.28 20.03
CA GLU A 12 6.50 7.48 20.82
C GLU A 12 7.19 8.70 20.19
N GLY A 13 6.51 9.85 20.20
CA GLY A 13 7.06 11.10 19.65
C GLY A 13 7.00 11.19 18.12
N GLU A 14 7.76 12.12 17.54
CA GLU A 14 7.78 12.31 16.09
C GLU A 14 8.60 11.24 15.39
N TYR A 15 8.18 10.84 14.19
CA TYR A 15 8.90 9.83 13.41
C TYR A 15 10.29 10.33 13.03
N VAL A 16 10.39 11.58 12.61
CA VAL A 16 11.64 12.23 12.15
C VAL A 16 12.71 12.33 13.25
N GLU A 17 12.32 12.22 14.52
CA GLU A 17 13.22 12.25 15.68
C GLU A 17 13.76 10.86 16.03
N GLN A 18 13.20 9.79 15.45
CA GLN A 18 13.67 8.44 15.71
C GLN A 18 15.08 8.24 15.17
N THR A 19 15.94 7.59 15.95
CA THR A 19 17.31 7.27 15.51
C THR A 19 17.37 5.98 14.72
N GLU A 20 16.49 5.04 15.04
CA GLU A 20 16.43 3.72 14.41
C GLU A 20 15.48 3.70 13.21
N PRO A 21 15.81 2.97 12.13
CA PRO A 21 14.89 2.77 11.01
C PRO A 21 13.60 2.07 11.43
N LEU A 22 12.47 2.53 10.88
CA LEU A 22 11.16 1.94 11.08
C LEU A 22 11.09 0.57 10.39
N LYS A 23 10.79 -0.46 11.16
CA LYS A 23 10.71 -1.84 10.67
C LYS A 23 9.27 -2.16 10.30
N ILE A 24 9.07 -2.46 9.03
CA ILE A 24 7.79 -2.94 8.51
C ILE A 24 7.96 -4.43 8.18
N PRO A 25 7.12 -5.33 8.73
CA PRO A 25 7.24 -6.76 8.48
C PRO A 25 7.28 -7.08 6.98
N GLY A 26 8.28 -7.84 6.54
CA GLY A 26 8.43 -8.24 5.13
C GLY A 26 8.86 -7.14 4.15
N CYS A 27 9.15 -5.93 4.66
CA CYS A 27 9.63 -4.79 3.88
C CYS A 27 11.03 -4.38 4.31
N ARG A 28 11.72 -3.60 3.46
CA ARG A 28 13.00 -2.99 3.82
C ARG A 28 12.75 -1.93 4.91
N PRO A 29 13.64 -1.80 5.91
CA PRO A 29 13.50 -0.76 6.93
C PRO A 29 13.45 0.63 6.30
N VAL A 30 12.54 1.47 6.79
CA VAL A 30 12.31 2.82 6.27
C VAL A 30 12.99 3.80 7.20
N ARG A 31 13.85 4.68 6.67
CA ARG A 31 14.43 5.73 7.49
C ARG A 31 13.35 6.76 7.82
N PRO A 32 13.36 7.33 9.04
CA PRO A 32 12.47 8.41 9.45
C PRO A 32 12.25 9.54 8.44
N GLU A 33 13.31 9.97 7.77
CA GLU A 33 13.28 11.04 6.77
C GLU A 33 12.57 10.66 5.45
N TYR A 34 12.28 9.37 5.23
CA TYR A 34 11.62 8.85 4.03
C TYR A 34 10.20 8.35 4.32
N VAL A 35 9.63 8.67 5.47
CA VAL A 35 8.19 8.46 5.69
C VAL A 35 7.39 9.35 4.74
N ILE A 36 6.17 8.96 4.46
CA ILE A 36 5.25 9.76 3.64
C ILE A 36 4.97 11.11 4.31
N ASP A 37 4.74 12.15 3.52
CA ASP A 37 4.61 13.53 4.00
C ASP A 37 3.66 13.70 5.21
N PRO A 38 2.47 13.04 5.25
CA PRO A 38 1.59 13.15 6.41
C PRO A 38 2.17 12.63 7.72
N MET A 39 3.19 11.77 7.66
CA MET A 39 3.87 11.18 8.83
C MET A 39 5.09 11.98 9.29
N LEU A 40 5.44 13.09 8.62
CA LEU A 40 6.54 13.96 9.03
C LEU A 40 6.19 14.86 10.23
N ASP A 41 4.91 15.10 10.45
CA ASP A 41 4.38 15.94 11.53
C ASP A 41 3.08 15.33 12.07
N ARG A 42 3.14 14.68 13.24
CA ARG A 42 1.97 14.03 13.85
C ARG A 42 0.94 15.02 14.39
N THR A 43 1.26 16.31 14.49
CA THR A 43 0.32 17.35 14.93
C THR A 43 -0.57 17.85 13.79
N ASN A 44 -0.19 17.56 12.54
CA ASN A 44 -0.93 17.98 11.36
C ASN A 44 -2.25 17.21 11.21
N GLN A 45 -3.31 17.87 10.72
CA GLN A 45 -4.57 17.20 10.41
C GLN A 45 -4.39 16.04 9.41
N GLN A 46 -3.49 16.18 8.43
CA GLN A 46 -3.23 15.14 7.43
C GLN A 46 -2.71 13.83 8.05
N TYR A 47 -2.04 13.92 9.20
CA TYR A 47 -1.59 12.74 9.93
C TYR A 47 -2.78 11.87 10.36
N SER A 48 -3.80 12.50 10.96
CA SER A 48 -4.99 11.80 11.43
C SER A 48 -5.73 11.09 10.29
N GLU A 49 -5.80 11.71 9.12
CA GLU A 49 -6.37 11.10 7.91
C GLU A 49 -5.54 9.92 7.42
N CYS A 50 -4.21 10.04 7.45
CA CYS A 50 -3.31 8.95 7.09
C CYS A 50 -3.50 7.71 7.98
N ILE A 51 -3.61 7.91 9.30
CA ILE A 51 -3.86 6.82 10.25
C ILE A 51 -5.25 6.22 10.01
N ARG A 52 -6.28 7.05 9.81
CA ARG A 52 -7.64 6.59 9.51
C ARG A 52 -7.68 5.71 8.26
N ILE A 53 -7.08 6.16 7.16
CA ILE A 53 -6.99 5.37 5.92
C ILE A 53 -6.27 4.04 6.15
N GLY A 54 -5.19 4.04 6.95
CA GLY A 54 -4.46 2.83 7.31
C GLY A 54 -5.33 1.79 8.03
N VAL A 55 -6.26 2.24 8.88
CA VAL A 55 -7.25 1.38 9.57
C VAL A 55 -8.36 0.90 8.65
N GLU A 56 -8.77 1.73 7.68
CA GLU A 56 -9.88 1.44 6.77
C GLU A 56 -9.50 0.51 5.60
N ILE A 57 -8.26 0.53 5.11
CA ILE A 57 -7.82 -0.34 4.00
C ILE A 57 -8.11 -1.83 4.27
N PRO A 58 -7.77 -2.40 5.45
CA PRO A 58 -8.08 -3.80 5.77
C PRO A 58 -9.56 -4.13 5.97
N LEU A 59 -10.48 -3.17 5.79
CA LEU A 59 -11.92 -3.37 5.90
C LEU A 59 -12.60 -3.57 4.54
N GLY A 60 -11.89 -3.34 3.44
CA GLY A 60 -12.43 -3.61 2.09
C GLY A 60 -12.48 -5.10 1.75
N ASP A 61 -12.96 -5.41 0.55
CA ASP A 61 -13.02 -6.80 0.05
C ASP A 61 -11.72 -7.25 -0.65
N GLY A 62 -10.89 -6.31 -1.08
CA GLY A 62 -9.60 -6.59 -1.71
C GLY A 62 -8.74 -5.34 -1.85
N ILE A 63 -7.44 -5.54 -2.09
CA ILE A 63 -6.48 -4.46 -2.33
C ILE A 63 -5.94 -4.62 -3.75
N LEU A 64 -6.19 -3.63 -4.60
CA LEU A 64 -5.55 -3.54 -5.90
C LEU A 64 -4.20 -2.84 -5.75
N LEU A 65 -3.11 -3.55 -6.04
CA LEU A 65 -1.77 -2.96 -6.04
C LEU A 65 -1.28 -2.79 -7.48
N ASN A 66 -0.93 -1.56 -7.84
CA ASN A 66 -0.33 -1.27 -9.13
C ASN A 66 1.19 -1.56 -9.10
N THR A 67 1.53 -2.83 -8.99
CA THR A 67 2.90 -3.37 -8.97
C THR A 67 2.89 -4.79 -9.54
N TRP A 68 4.07 -5.38 -9.73
CA TRP A 68 4.23 -6.74 -10.25
C TRP A 68 5.35 -7.49 -9.51
N GLU A 69 5.35 -8.82 -9.61
CA GLU A 69 6.21 -9.71 -8.83
C GLU A 69 7.70 -9.41 -9.01
N GLU A 70 8.16 -9.14 -10.22
CA GLU A 70 9.57 -8.90 -10.51
C GLU A 70 10.07 -7.58 -9.93
N LEU A 71 9.20 -6.59 -9.71
CA LEU A 71 9.58 -5.30 -9.14
C LEU A 71 9.68 -5.36 -7.61
N GLN A 72 8.74 -6.03 -6.95
CA GLN A 72 8.64 -6.03 -5.48
C GLN A 72 8.30 -7.42 -4.90
N PRO A 73 9.11 -8.46 -5.18
CA PRO A 73 8.77 -9.83 -4.86
C PRO A 73 8.64 -10.06 -3.35
N THR A 74 9.53 -9.46 -2.56
CA THR A 74 9.53 -9.59 -1.09
C THR A 74 8.31 -8.93 -0.47
N THR A 75 7.97 -7.72 -0.94
CA THR A 75 6.82 -6.97 -0.43
C THR A 75 5.53 -7.70 -0.76
N LEU A 76 5.37 -8.17 -2.00
CA LEU A 76 4.18 -8.93 -2.41
C LEU A 76 4.04 -10.26 -1.66
N ALA A 77 5.14 -10.98 -1.45
CA ALA A 77 5.14 -12.17 -0.62
C ALA A 77 4.68 -11.88 0.81
N SER A 78 5.08 -10.73 1.38
CA SER A 78 4.69 -10.36 2.75
C SER A 78 3.18 -10.12 2.92
N PHE A 79 2.47 -9.67 1.87
CA PHE A 79 1.01 -9.55 1.91
C PHE A 79 0.29 -10.90 1.88
N ARG A 80 0.98 -11.96 1.45
CA ARG A 80 0.46 -13.33 1.40
C ARG A 80 0.86 -14.15 2.64
N ASP A 81 1.57 -13.56 3.58
CA ASP A 81 2.06 -14.19 4.81
C ASP A 81 1.37 -13.58 6.03
N GLU A 82 0.64 -14.42 6.78
CA GLU A 82 -0.11 -14.01 7.97
C GLU A 82 0.80 -13.48 9.09
N THR A 83 2.07 -13.91 9.13
CA THR A 83 3.04 -13.44 10.12
C THR A 83 3.66 -12.07 9.76
N LEU A 84 3.36 -11.55 8.56
CA LEU A 84 3.89 -10.29 8.04
C LEU A 84 2.74 -9.31 7.72
N LEU A 85 2.72 -8.70 6.53
CA LEU A 85 1.67 -7.76 6.13
C LEU A 85 0.33 -8.45 5.89
N GLY A 86 0.30 -9.74 5.57
CA GLY A 86 -0.93 -10.51 5.43
C GLY A 86 -1.76 -10.52 6.71
N GLY A 87 -1.13 -10.59 7.88
CA GLY A 87 -1.83 -10.48 9.18
C GLY A 87 -2.45 -9.09 9.39
N VAL A 88 -1.76 -8.04 8.92
CA VAL A 88 -2.22 -6.65 9.01
C VAL A 88 -3.39 -6.39 8.07
N THR A 89 -3.35 -6.95 6.86
CA THR A 89 -4.41 -6.83 5.85
C THR A 89 -5.46 -7.94 5.95
N LYS A 90 -5.48 -8.73 7.03
CA LYS A 90 -6.42 -9.85 7.23
C LYS A 90 -6.51 -10.80 6.03
N MET A 91 -5.38 -11.04 5.38
CA MET A 91 -5.25 -11.92 4.21
C MET A 91 -6.17 -11.51 3.04
N MET A 92 -6.51 -10.22 2.94
CA MET A 92 -7.30 -9.72 1.81
C MET A 92 -6.63 -10.05 0.47
N PRO A 93 -7.42 -10.41 -0.57
CA PRO A 93 -6.89 -10.64 -1.90
C PRO A 93 -6.11 -9.43 -2.41
N VAL A 94 -4.81 -9.64 -2.67
CA VAL A 94 -3.97 -8.68 -3.39
C VAL A 94 -4.08 -8.98 -4.86
N ILE A 95 -4.75 -8.10 -5.59
CA ILE A 95 -4.95 -8.21 -7.03
C ILE A 95 -3.86 -7.39 -7.71
N GLN A 96 -3.19 -8.00 -8.68
CA GLN A 96 -2.28 -7.32 -9.59
C GLN A 96 -3.02 -7.02 -10.89
N TRP A 97 -2.81 -5.83 -11.45
CA TRP A 97 -3.33 -5.54 -12.77
C TRP A 97 -2.48 -6.28 -13.81
N THR A 98 -3.03 -7.33 -14.42
CA THR A 98 -2.43 -7.99 -15.58
C THR A 98 -3.13 -7.50 -16.84
N SER A 99 -2.34 -7.19 -17.88
CA SER A 99 -2.87 -6.81 -19.20
C SER A 99 -3.68 -7.94 -19.87
N ASP A 100 -3.62 -9.16 -19.36
CA ASP A 100 -4.39 -10.31 -19.84
C ASP A 100 -5.89 -10.21 -19.49
N GLN A 101 -6.28 -9.34 -18.55
CA GLN A 101 -7.67 -9.16 -18.12
C GLN A 101 -8.47 -8.22 -19.03
N THR A 102 -7.82 -7.56 -20.00
CA THR A 102 -8.55 -6.95 -21.11
C THR A 102 -8.85 -8.05 -22.12
N GLY A 103 -10.11 -8.49 -22.18
CA GLY A 103 -10.61 -9.21 -23.35
C GLY A 103 -10.26 -8.44 -24.64
N PRO A 104 -10.24 -9.10 -25.81
CA PRO A 104 -9.81 -8.47 -27.06
C PRO A 104 -10.53 -7.13 -27.24
N ILE A 105 -9.75 -6.06 -27.42
CA ILE A 105 -10.26 -4.74 -27.73
C ILE A 105 -10.92 -4.86 -29.11
N GLU A 106 -12.25 -5.00 -29.16
CA GLU A 106 -12.95 -4.97 -30.43
C GLU A 106 -12.67 -3.60 -31.09
N PRO A 107 -12.15 -3.58 -32.33
CA PRO A 107 -11.88 -2.33 -33.00
C PRO A 107 -13.18 -1.55 -33.17
N SER A 108 -13.22 -0.31 -32.65
CA SER A 108 -14.38 0.55 -32.85
C SER A 108 -14.58 0.79 -34.35
N ASN A 109 -15.74 0.37 -34.86
CA ASN A 109 -16.12 0.47 -36.27
C ASN A 109 -16.48 1.92 -36.68
N SER A 110 -15.65 2.89 -36.31
CA SER A 110 -15.91 4.32 -36.49
C SER A 110 -15.42 4.88 -37.83
N GLN A 111 -14.91 4.04 -38.76
CA GLN A 111 -14.40 4.46 -40.07
C GLN A 111 -15.12 3.84 -41.27
N ARG A 112 -16.43 3.58 -41.18
CA ARG A 112 -17.26 3.29 -42.37
C ARG A 112 -18.49 4.19 -42.47
N ARG A 113 -18.27 5.44 -42.86
CA ARG A 113 -19.20 6.21 -43.71
C ARG A 113 -18.52 7.49 -44.21
N LEU A 114 -17.82 7.35 -45.32
CA LEU A 114 -17.75 8.40 -46.33
C LEU A 114 -18.24 7.73 -47.61
N VAL A 115 -19.49 8.02 -47.96
CA VAL A 115 -20.04 7.88 -49.31
C VAL A 115 -20.34 9.30 -49.75
#